data_AF-A0A7S3NIG0-F1
#
_entry.id   AF-A0A7S3NIG0-F1
#
_cell.length_a   1.000
_cell.length_b   1.000
_cell.length_c   1.000
_cell.angle_alpha   90.00
_cell.angle_beta   90.00
_cell.angle_gamma   90.00
#
_symmetry.space_group_name_H-M   'P 1'
#
loop_
_entity.id
_entity.type
_entity.pdbx_description
1 polymer ?
#
loop_
_entity_poly.entity_id
_entity_poly.type
_entity_poly.pdbx_seq_one_letter_code
_entity_poly.pdbx_strand_id
1 'polypeptide(L)'
;MFLKLLALVVCMFGVEGERPMNHVVRQETCNSLRLRNSAMHLAIETRGGAVPPEKKKKGTTKTTKKKKKSSKESGKKGSSTKSKKKGSVYPYDDDDDFMNDGKRRQELSYYKPRAKSGPTVWQRATVMAKAAAEKAVEKSKVAADKAKEFGVEAAQRAQKAQRLAKAYYSSEYEKFLLTATWPSDQGIPPQLTKRLVESVARFPTRPASLPEDDPYRVTLRKLWKKMVEQDWRTSMKALYLLHALSRQSPVPKARALSRTLKAMLTDLDPKSGRKYFNRRDLVVKKAQEERARLVDAYAGLVLRRTLLFAGADFQDVSKSLEIIPQDGILTTAAAVKLTSRRAQHALLVLEHAVQFIEIARIGPDGKPIKPSNAHLVVISCLDLVLQDLAGAFKLAATSVATLATLASITDSDIALSSSATSDVQKCLEKFNSLRPRLTKAAKAAVKSLRYFDNKVNTEFLSTDSVLDEETTQTAIEAWANRPATAPDDDDEDLDDDDDTNDDDDDDDDHFDDDDDDDDFDDDDF
;
A
#
# COMPACT_ATOMS: atom_id res chain seq x y z
N MET A 1 -31.11 1.24 25.30
CA MET A 1 -30.84 1.29 23.84
C MET A 1 -31.20 0.01 23.10
N PHE A 2 -31.47 -1.12 23.76
CA PHE A 2 -31.80 -2.41 23.11
C PHE A 2 -33.24 -2.52 22.58
N LEU A 3 -34.20 -1.71 23.05
CA LEU A 3 -35.60 -1.75 22.59
C LEU A 3 -35.90 -0.90 21.33
N LYS A 4 -35.02 0.00 20.91
CA LYS A 4 -35.25 0.81 19.69
C LYS A 4 -34.88 0.08 18.39
N LEU A 5 -34.12 -1.02 18.46
CA LEU A 5 -33.76 -1.83 17.29
C LEU A 5 -34.83 -2.88 16.92
N LEU A 6 -35.66 -3.30 17.87
CA LEU A 6 -36.73 -4.28 17.61
C LEU A 6 -37.95 -3.66 16.90
N ALA A 7 -38.21 -2.37 17.12
CA ALA A 7 -39.33 -1.66 16.49
C ALA A 7 -39.14 -1.39 14.98
N LEU A 8 -37.90 -1.43 14.48
CA LEU A 8 -37.60 -1.18 13.06
C LEU A 8 -37.65 -2.46 12.20
N VAL A 9 -37.57 -3.63 12.82
CA VAL A 9 -37.63 -4.94 12.12
C VAL A 9 -39.07 -5.40 11.94
N VAL A 10 -40.01 -5.03 12.81
CA VAL A 10 -41.43 -5.37 12.68
C VAL A 10 -42.17 -4.50 11.65
N CYS A 11 -41.66 -3.29 11.34
CA CYS A 11 -42.27 -2.43 10.30
C CYS A 11 -41.84 -2.76 8.86
N MET A 12 -40.83 -3.61 8.64
CA MET A 12 -40.29 -3.91 7.31
C MET A 12 -40.81 -5.25 6.71
N PHE A 13 -41.49 -6.08 7.50
CA PHE A 13 -42.11 -7.33 7.04
C PHE A 13 -43.63 -7.28 7.22
N GLY A 14 -44.28 -6.39 6.47
CA GLY A 14 -45.73 -6.40 6.27
C GLY A 14 -46.07 -7.41 5.17
N VAL A 15 -46.61 -8.55 5.58
CA VAL A 15 -47.24 -9.56 4.72
C VAL A 15 -48.50 -8.96 4.08
N GLU A 16 -48.58 -9.02 2.75
CA GLU A 16 -49.80 -8.72 1.99
C GLU A 16 -50.88 -9.78 2.28
N GLY A 17 -52.07 -9.32 2.67
CA GLY A 17 -53.23 -10.17 2.91
C GLY A 17 -54.51 -9.37 3.17
N GLU A 18 -55.22 -9.08 2.08
CA GLU A 18 -56.67 -8.81 1.94
C GLU A 18 -57.31 -7.51 2.52
N ARG A 19 -58.18 -6.91 1.67
CA ARG A 19 -59.03 -5.72 1.86
C ARG A 19 -60.35 -6.07 2.58
N PRO A 20 -61.31 -5.13 2.78
CA PRO A 20 -61.24 -3.78 3.35
C PRO A 20 -62.26 -3.60 4.51
N MET A 21 -62.00 -2.70 5.45
CA MET A 21 -63.08 -2.11 6.27
C MET A 21 -62.78 -0.63 6.49
N ASN A 22 -63.78 0.18 6.14
CA ASN A 22 -63.82 1.63 6.28
C ASN A 22 -63.56 2.04 7.73
N HIS A 23 -62.62 2.97 7.95
CA HIS A 23 -62.81 3.98 8.98
C HIS A 23 -62.01 5.25 8.68
N VAL A 24 -62.76 6.34 8.57
CA VAL A 24 -62.35 7.73 8.49
C VAL A 24 -61.66 8.13 9.79
N VAL A 25 -60.39 8.55 9.75
CA VAL A 25 -59.79 9.41 10.79
C VAL A 25 -58.82 10.41 10.15
N ARG A 26 -59.05 11.68 10.51
CA ARG A 26 -58.37 12.91 10.09
C ARG A 26 -56.84 12.88 10.22
N GLN A 27 -56.16 13.34 9.17
CA GLN A 27 -54.80 13.87 9.23
C GLN A 27 -54.84 15.32 9.71
N GLU A 28 -54.22 15.60 10.86
CA GLU A 28 -53.79 16.95 11.23
C GLU A 28 -52.27 17.06 11.07
N THR A 29 -51.91 18.10 10.32
CA THR A 29 -50.57 18.53 9.95
C THR A 29 -49.76 19.01 11.16
N CYS A 30 -48.48 18.62 11.25
CA CYS A 30 -47.50 19.29 12.11
C CYS A 30 -46.25 19.70 11.31
N ASN A 31 -46.39 20.80 10.57
CA ASN A 31 -45.28 21.63 10.09
C ASN A 31 -45.15 22.82 11.05
N SER A 32 -44.23 22.74 12.01
CA SER A 32 -43.76 23.91 12.78
C SER A 32 -42.50 23.54 13.54
N LEU A 33 -41.34 23.98 13.05
CA LEU A 33 -40.15 24.40 13.82
C LEU A 33 -38.99 24.70 12.86
N ARG A 34 -39.11 25.83 12.16
CA ARG A 34 -38.00 26.56 11.54
C ARG A 34 -38.28 28.04 11.78
N LEU A 35 -37.22 28.79 12.10
CA LEU A 35 -37.16 30.20 12.50
C LEU A 35 -37.33 30.47 14.00
N ARG A 36 -36.19 30.53 14.70
CA ARG A 36 -35.83 31.59 15.67
C ARG A 36 -34.43 31.30 16.19
N ASN A 37 -33.46 32.09 15.73
CA ASN A 37 -32.29 32.59 16.48
C ASN A 37 -31.36 33.33 15.52
N SER A 38 -31.76 34.54 15.16
CA SER A 38 -30.88 35.56 14.59
C SER A 38 -31.42 36.92 15.05
N ALA A 39 -30.84 37.46 16.12
CA ALA A 39 -30.84 38.88 16.49
C ALA A 39 -30.29 38.99 17.92
N MET A 40 -29.03 39.43 18.06
CA MET A 40 -28.48 40.22 19.17
C MET A 40 -26.95 40.19 19.09
N HIS A 41 -26.37 41.10 18.31
CA HIS A 41 -25.27 41.95 18.73
C HIS A 41 -24.87 42.86 17.57
N LEU A 42 -25.21 44.15 17.72
CA LEU A 42 -24.79 45.25 16.87
C LEU A 42 -24.02 46.24 17.74
N ALA A 43 -23.08 46.93 17.10
CA ALA A 43 -22.42 48.19 17.47
C ALA A 43 -21.21 48.12 18.43
N ILE A 44 -20.01 48.23 17.85
CA ILE A 44 -19.01 49.28 18.19
C ILE A 44 -18.38 49.78 16.87
N GLU A 45 -18.17 51.09 16.85
CA GLU A 45 -18.04 52.01 15.72
C GLU A 45 -16.74 51.95 14.89
N THR A 46 -16.94 52.42 13.67
CA THR A 46 -16.00 52.88 12.65
C THR A 46 -15.07 54.00 13.12
N ARG A 47 -13.76 53.88 12.81
CA ARG A 47 -12.90 55.05 12.55
C ARG A 47 -11.93 54.75 11.41
N GLY A 48 -12.14 55.47 10.30
CA GLY A 48 -11.28 55.45 9.13
C GLY A 48 -9.93 56.12 9.41
N GLY A 49 -8.90 55.59 8.75
CA GLY A 49 -7.54 56.12 8.76
C GLY A 49 -6.95 56.06 7.36
N ALA A 50 -6.51 57.21 6.88
CA ALA A 50 -6.07 57.51 5.53
C ALA A 50 -4.81 56.75 5.07
N VAL A 51 -4.76 56.51 3.76
CA VAL A 51 -3.57 56.09 2.99
C VAL A 51 -2.70 57.32 2.69
N PRO A 52 -1.37 57.26 2.86
CA PRO A 52 -0.45 58.14 2.14
C PRO A 52 0.30 57.39 1.01
N PRO A 53 0.63 58.07 -0.11
CA PRO A 53 1.30 57.46 -1.26
C PRO A 53 2.83 57.61 -1.24
N GLU A 54 3.45 56.78 -2.09
CA GLU A 54 4.78 56.89 -2.74
C GLU A 54 6.03 57.09 -1.87
N LYS A 55 7.04 56.22 -2.07
CA LYS A 55 8.39 56.64 -2.54
C LYS A 55 9.07 55.55 -3.38
N LYS A 56 9.24 55.85 -4.67
CA LYS A 56 10.27 55.26 -5.54
C LYS A 56 11.67 55.52 -4.94
N LYS A 57 12.55 54.52 -4.91
CA LYS A 57 14.00 54.74 -4.85
C LYS A 57 14.72 53.93 -5.92
N LYS A 58 15.32 54.68 -6.84
CA LYS A 58 16.35 54.28 -7.81
C LYS A 58 17.67 53.96 -7.08
N GLY A 59 18.37 52.95 -7.59
CA GLY A 59 19.82 52.92 -7.82
C GLY A 59 20.74 52.79 -6.60
N THR A 60 21.68 51.82 -6.65
CA THR A 60 23.09 52.11 -6.97
C THR A 60 23.91 50.83 -7.06
N THR A 61 24.59 50.70 -8.19
CA THR A 61 25.77 49.90 -8.46
C THR A 61 26.88 50.18 -7.44
N LYS A 62 27.55 49.13 -6.93
CA LYS A 62 28.93 49.21 -6.43
C LYS A 62 29.72 47.97 -6.83
N THR A 63 30.68 48.24 -7.70
CA THR A 63 31.85 47.45 -8.05
C THR A 63 32.87 47.48 -6.91
N THR A 64 33.49 46.34 -6.56
CA THR A 64 34.80 46.34 -5.89
C THR A 64 35.67 45.16 -6.33
N LYS A 65 36.68 45.52 -7.12
CA LYS A 65 38.03 44.96 -7.30
C LYS A 65 38.51 43.85 -6.33
N LYS A 66 39.03 42.79 -6.95
CA LYS A 66 40.43 42.31 -6.94
C LYS A 66 41.17 42.31 -5.58
N LYS A 67 41.50 41.11 -5.09
CA LYS A 67 42.77 40.86 -4.39
C LYS A 67 43.28 39.44 -4.66
N LYS A 68 44.26 39.35 -5.58
CA LYS A 68 45.23 38.26 -5.68
C LYS A 68 45.99 38.16 -4.35
N LYS A 69 46.11 36.97 -3.78
CA LYS A 69 47.17 36.63 -2.82
C LYS A 69 47.85 35.35 -3.26
N SER A 70 49.08 35.52 -3.71
CA SER A 70 50.13 34.52 -3.84
C SER A 70 50.87 34.38 -2.51
N SER A 71 51.13 33.15 -2.05
CA SER A 71 52.32 32.76 -1.28
C SER A 71 52.25 31.25 -1.03
N LYS A 72 53.13 30.45 -1.65
CA LYS A 72 54.43 30.01 -1.11
C LYS A 72 54.32 29.02 0.06
N GLU A 73 54.47 27.74 -0.28
CA GLU A 73 55.56 26.87 0.18
C GLU A 73 55.85 26.78 1.70
N SER A 74 55.51 25.63 2.30
CA SER A 74 56.38 24.94 3.26
C SER A 74 55.86 23.51 3.51
N GLY A 75 56.72 22.51 3.27
CA GLY A 75 56.39 21.10 3.48
C GLY A 75 56.55 20.59 4.92
N LYS A 76 55.98 19.40 5.17
CA LYS A 76 56.40 18.39 6.16
C LYS A 76 55.47 17.17 5.98
N LYS A 77 55.98 16.05 5.46
CA LYS A 77 56.56 14.87 6.18
C LYS A 77 55.52 13.96 6.86
N GLY A 78 55.51 12.70 6.41
CA GLY A 78 55.10 11.49 7.14
C GLY A 78 53.63 11.10 6.94
N SER A 79 53.23 9.85 6.76
CA SER A 79 53.96 8.58 6.80
C SER A 79 53.17 7.50 6.04
N SER A 80 53.94 6.64 5.39
CA SER A 80 53.58 5.37 4.76
C SER A 80 52.76 4.40 5.62
N THR A 81 51.82 3.69 4.98
CA THR A 81 51.76 2.20 4.96
C THR A 81 50.82 1.72 3.83
N LYS A 82 51.38 1.55 2.63
CA LYS A 82 50.78 0.74 1.55
C LYS A 82 51.22 -0.72 1.74
N SER A 83 50.34 -1.60 2.20
CA SER A 83 50.56 -3.05 2.10
C SER A 83 49.95 -3.57 0.80
N LYS A 84 50.83 -3.77 -0.19
CA LYS A 84 50.54 -4.55 -1.41
C LYS A 84 50.36 -6.02 -1.02
N LYS A 85 49.22 -6.63 -1.34
CA LYS A 85 49.09 -8.09 -1.37
C LYS A 85 48.93 -8.53 -2.83
N LYS A 86 50.06 -8.90 -3.44
CA LYS A 86 50.12 -9.65 -4.71
C LYS A 86 49.72 -11.10 -4.41
N GLY A 87 48.59 -11.57 -4.94
CA GLY A 87 48.27 -12.99 -5.03
C GLY A 87 48.83 -13.53 -6.33
N SER A 88 49.92 -14.28 -6.24
CA SER A 88 50.57 -14.98 -7.36
C SER A 88 49.74 -16.20 -7.74
N VAL A 89 49.33 -16.24 -9.00
CA VAL A 89 48.91 -17.43 -9.74
C VAL A 89 50.12 -18.37 -9.85
N TYR A 90 49.93 -19.66 -9.57
CA TYR A 90 50.76 -20.74 -10.12
C TYR A 90 49.84 -21.94 -10.42
N PRO A 91 49.78 -22.40 -11.68
CA PRO A 91 49.36 -23.74 -12.02
C PRO A 91 50.59 -24.67 -11.93
N TYR A 92 50.44 -25.82 -11.28
CA TYR A 92 51.34 -26.95 -11.48
C TYR A 92 50.46 -28.14 -11.83
N ASP A 93 50.31 -28.33 -13.13
CA ASP A 93 50.29 -29.65 -13.74
C ASP A 93 51.73 -30.17 -13.63
N ASP A 94 51.92 -31.33 -13.00
CA ASP A 94 53.07 -32.19 -13.24
C ASP A 94 52.59 -33.62 -12.99
N ASP A 95 52.22 -34.24 -14.10
CA ASP A 95 52.29 -35.68 -14.32
C ASP A 95 53.72 -36.15 -13.99
N ASP A 96 53.85 -37.17 -13.14
CA ASP A 96 55.00 -38.08 -13.20
C ASP A 96 54.62 -39.42 -12.57
N ASP A 97 54.22 -40.33 -13.46
CA ASP A 97 54.36 -41.76 -13.30
C ASP A 97 55.82 -42.11 -13.03
N PHE A 98 56.14 -42.68 -11.86
CA PHE A 98 57.33 -43.51 -11.73
C PHE A 98 57.10 -44.76 -10.88
N MET A 99 57.18 -45.88 -11.59
CA MET A 99 57.41 -47.23 -11.09
C MET A 99 58.44 -47.24 -9.94
N ASN A 100 58.12 -47.91 -8.83
CA ASN A 100 59.19 -48.53 -8.04
C ASN A 100 58.75 -49.84 -7.39
N ASP A 101 59.10 -50.89 -8.12
CA ASP A 101 59.49 -52.23 -7.72
C ASP A 101 59.34 -52.64 -6.25
N GLY A 102 58.73 -53.82 -6.12
CA GLY A 102 58.75 -54.60 -4.90
C GLY A 102 60.17 -54.93 -4.46
N LYS A 103 60.45 -54.65 -3.19
CA LYS A 103 61.38 -55.47 -2.40
C LYS A 103 60.72 -55.82 -1.08
N ARG A 104 60.24 -57.07 -1.03
CA ARG A 104 60.09 -57.85 0.20
C ARG A 104 61.40 -57.79 0.98
N ARG A 105 61.47 -56.94 2.00
CA ARG A 105 62.41 -57.11 3.11
C ARG A 105 61.63 -57.68 4.28
N GLN A 106 61.84 -58.98 4.50
CA GLN A 106 61.68 -59.61 5.80
C GLN A 106 62.62 -58.90 6.77
N GLU A 107 62.09 -58.04 7.63
CA GLU A 107 62.81 -57.58 8.81
C GLU A 107 62.08 -58.05 10.07
N LEU A 108 62.75 -59.01 10.69
CA LEU A 108 62.62 -59.56 12.03
C LEU A 108 61.67 -58.81 12.98
N SER A 109 60.63 -59.53 13.39
CA SER A 109 59.81 -59.23 14.56
C SER A 109 60.67 -59.27 15.83
N TYR A 110 61.33 -58.17 16.16
CA TYR A 110 61.83 -57.95 17.51
C TYR A 110 60.62 -57.65 18.40
N TYR A 111 60.33 -58.59 19.29
CA TYR A 111 59.29 -58.52 20.31
C TYR A 111 59.54 -57.28 21.19
N LYS A 112 59.00 -56.12 20.80
CA LYS A 112 58.97 -54.94 21.67
C LYS A 112 58.03 -55.27 22.83
N PRO A 113 58.49 -55.23 24.09
CA PRO A 113 57.63 -55.49 25.23
C PRO A 113 56.46 -54.51 25.15
N ARG A 114 55.25 -55.06 25.15
CA ARG A 114 53.99 -54.31 25.24
C ARG A 114 53.88 -53.74 26.64
N ALA A 115 54.76 -52.80 26.97
CA ALA A 115 54.62 -51.96 28.14
C ALA A 115 53.34 -51.17 27.91
N LYS A 116 52.30 -51.51 28.67
CA LYS A 116 51.10 -50.70 28.85
C LYS A 116 51.52 -49.41 29.59
N SER A 117 52.33 -48.59 28.93
CA SER A 117 52.70 -47.27 29.39
C SER A 117 51.45 -46.43 29.24
N GLY A 118 50.75 -46.21 30.36
CA GLY A 118 49.69 -45.22 30.40
C GLY A 118 50.21 -43.87 29.85
N PRO A 119 49.31 -43.00 29.37
CA PRO A 119 49.69 -41.71 28.82
C PRO A 119 50.59 -40.98 29.82
N THR A 120 51.75 -40.56 29.33
CA THR A 120 52.76 -39.84 30.11
C THR A 120 52.14 -38.58 30.71
N VAL A 121 52.66 -38.10 31.84
CA VAL A 121 52.16 -36.89 32.51
C VAL A 121 52.09 -35.70 31.52
N TRP A 122 53.05 -35.63 30.61
CA TRP A 122 53.11 -34.61 29.56
C TRP A 122 51.95 -34.73 28.56
N GLN A 123 51.61 -35.94 28.10
CA GLN A 123 50.46 -36.18 27.22
C GLN A 123 49.12 -35.87 27.91
N ARG A 124 49.00 -36.11 29.22
CA ARG A 124 47.79 -35.71 29.98
C ARG A 124 47.70 -34.20 30.09
N ALA A 125 48.82 -33.51 30.31
CA ALA A 125 48.87 -32.06 30.39
C ALA A 125 48.50 -31.40 29.05
N THR A 126 48.96 -31.92 27.91
CA THR A 126 48.60 -31.37 26.59
C THR A 126 47.12 -31.58 26.25
N VAL A 127 46.54 -32.73 26.61
CA VAL A 127 45.09 -32.98 26.45
C VAL A 127 44.27 -32.04 27.32
N MET A 128 44.67 -31.82 28.59
CA MET A 128 43.99 -30.85 29.46
C MET A 128 44.11 -29.41 28.93
N ALA A 129 45.28 -29.01 28.43
CA ALA A 129 45.48 -27.68 27.84
C ALA A 129 44.64 -27.48 26.58
N LYS A 130 44.55 -28.50 25.71
CA LYS A 130 43.70 -28.44 24.51
C LYS A 130 42.21 -28.34 24.87
N ALA A 131 41.74 -29.15 25.83
CA ALA A 131 40.36 -29.08 26.31
C ALA A 131 40.04 -27.73 27.00
N ALA A 132 41.01 -27.13 27.70
CA ALA A 132 40.86 -25.80 28.27
C ALA A 132 40.79 -24.71 27.19
N ALA A 133 41.60 -24.82 26.14
CA ALA A 133 41.57 -23.91 24.99
C ALA A 133 40.25 -24.01 24.22
N GLU A 134 39.73 -25.22 23.97
CA GLU A 134 38.43 -25.43 23.34
C GLU A 134 37.28 -24.80 24.16
N LYS A 135 37.29 -25.00 25.48
CA LYS A 135 36.32 -24.35 26.38
C LYS A 135 36.47 -22.82 26.40
N ALA A 136 37.68 -22.28 26.27
CA ALA A 136 37.90 -20.85 26.19
C ALA A 136 37.34 -20.26 24.88
N VAL A 137 37.52 -20.96 23.75
CA VAL A 137 36.95 -20.57 22.45
C VAL A 137 35.41 -20.62 22.52
N GLU A 138 34.82 -21.65 23.09
CA GLU A 138 33.37 -21.75 23.26
C GLU A 138 32.80 -20.60 24.12
N LYS A 139 33.43 -20.31 25.25
CA LYS A 139 33.07 -19.14 26.09
C LYS A 139 33.22 -17.82 25.35
N SER A 140 34.25 -17.68 24.50
CA SER A 140 34.45 -16.47 23.69
C SER A 140 33.35 -16.29 22.64
N LYS A 141 32.87 -17.38 22.02
CA LYS A 141 31.74 -17.34 21.09
C LYS A 141 30.46 -16.90 21.79
N VAL A 142 30.15 -17.50 22.95
CA VAL A 142 28.99 -17.11 23.76
C VAL A 142 29.07 -15.64 24.21
N ALA A 143 30.25 -15.15 24.58
CA ALA A 143 30.44 -13.74 24.93
C ALA A 143 30.27 -12.80 23.72
N ALA A 144 30.78 -13.18 22.56
CA ALA A 144 30.61 -12.43 21.32
C ALA A 144 29.14 -12.38 20.87
N ASP A 145 28.41 -13.48 20.99
CA ASP A 145 26.98 -13.53 20.67
C ASP A 145 26.16 -12.68 21.64
N LYS A 146 26.46 -12.72 22.95
CA LYS A 146 25.85 -11.80 23.93
C LYS A 146 26.17 -10.34 23.64
N ALA A 147 27.40 -10.00 23.25
CA ALA A 147 27.76 -8.64 22.91
C ALA A 147 26.98 -8.13 21.67
N LYS A 148 26.75 -9.00 20.68
CA LYS A 148 25.87 -8.69 19.54
C LYS A 148 24.42 -8.47 19.98
N GLU A 149 23.89 -9.33 20.86
CA GLU A 149 22.54 -9.16 21.41
C GLU A 149 22.38 -7.83 22.16
N PHE A 150 23.33 -7.48 23.04
CA PHE A 150 23.34 -6.20 23.73
C PHE A 150 23.43 -5.01 22.77
N GLY A 151 24.23 -5.12 21.71
CA GLY A 151 24.31 -4.09 20.66
C GLY A 151 22.99 -3.87 19.94
N VAL A 152 22.28 -4.95 19.57
CA VAL A 152 20.96 -4.88 18.94
C VAL A 152 19.93 -4.27 19.91
N GLU A 153 19.94 -4.68 21.17
CA GLU A 153 19.01 -4.14 22.18
C GLU A 153 19.26 -2.65 22.46
N ALA A 154 20.53 -2.23 22.56
CA ALA A 154 20.91 -0.83 22.72
C ALA A 154 20.49 0.02 21.52
N ALA A 155 20.70 -0.48 20.29
CA ALA A 155 20.23 0.17 19.07
C ALA A 155 18.70 0.33 19.04
N GLN A 156 17.94 -0.71 19.43
CA GLN A 156 16.49 -0.63 19.55
C GLN A 156 16.03 0.39 20.61
N ARG A 157 16.71 0.44 21.76
CA ARG A 157 16.44 1.44 22.82
C ARG A 157 16.75 2.86 22.33
N ALA A 158 17.86 3.07 21.65
CA ALA A 158 18.25 4.36 21.08
C ALA A 158 17.23 4.82 20.02
N GLN A 159 16.83 3.95 19.10
CA GLN A 159 15.79 4.23 18.12
C GLN A 159 14.44 4.58 18.80
N LYS A 160 14.09 3.89 19.89
CA LYS A 160 12.90 4.20 20.68
C LYS A 160 12.98 5.57 21.34
N ALA A 161 14.12 5.90 21.95
CA ALA A 161 14.36 7.20 22.57
C ALA A 161 14.30 8.33 21.53
N GLN A 162 14.97 8.18 20.38
CA GLN A 162 14.95 9.15 19.29
C GLN A 162 13.52 9.38 18.75
N ARG A 163 12.74 8.31 18.56
CA ARG A 163 11.34 8.42 18.14
C ARG A 163 10.46 9.11 19.18
N LEU A 164 10.68 8.82 20.48
CA LEU A 164 9.95 9.48 21.57
C LEU A 164 10.32 10.97 21.69
N ALA A 165 11.60 11.32 21.58
CA ALA A 165 12.06 12.70 21.54
C ALA A 165 11.43 13.44 20.35
N LYS A 166 11.46 12.85 19.15
CA LYS A 166 10.80 13.42 17.98
C LYS A 166 9.29 13.56 18.17
N ALA A 167 8.64 12.58 18.79
CA ALA A 167 7.23 12.65 19.11
C ALA A 167 6.91 13.76 20.13
N TYR A 168 7.85 14.12 21.00
CA TYR A 168 7.72 15.22 21.96
C TYR A 168 7.78 16.59 21.30
N TYR A 169 8.66 16.77 20.31
CA TYR A 169 8.84 18.05 19.59
C TYR A 169 7.96 18.22 18.35
N SER A 170 7.26 17.18 17.92
CA SER A 170 6.47 17.20 16.68
C SER A 170 5.01 17.61 16.92
N SER A 171 4.37 18.10 15.85
CA SER A 171 2.92 18.36 15.82
C SER A 171 2.12 17.15 16.34
N GLU A 172 0.95 17.38 16.95
CA GLU A 172 0.09 16.29 17.46
C GLU A 172 -0.20 15.21 16.39
N TYR A 173 -0.37 15.64 15.13
CA TYR A 173 -0.56 14.74 13.99
C TYR A 173 0.63 13.80 13.77
N GLU A 174 1.86 14.29 13.93
CA GLU A 174 3.07 13.48 13.75
C GLU A 174 3.32 12.55 14.93
N LYS A 175 3.12 13.01 16.16
CA LYS A 175 3.10 12.15 17.34
C LYS A 175 2.10 11.01 17.17
N PHE A 176 0.91 11.33 16.66
CA PHE A 176 -0.10 10.33 16.32
C PHE A 176 0.42 9.33 15.30
N LEU A 177 0.98 9.81 14.18
CA LEU A 177 1.45 8.96 13.10
C LEU A 177 2.57 8.03 13.56
N LEU A 178 3.55 8.54 14.32
CA LEU A 178 4.64 7.77 14.90
C LEU A 178 4.14 6.67 15.84
N THR A 179 3.10 6.97 16.62
CA THR A 179 2.47 5.99 17.54
C THR A 179 1.72 4.92 16.75
N ALA A 180 0.93 5.34 15.76
CA ALA A 180 0.11 4.44 14.96
C ALA A 180 0.93 3.52 14.05
N THR A 181 2.09 3.97 13.56
CA THR A 181 3.01 3.19 12.72
C THR A 181 4.18 2.61 13.50
N TRP A 182 4.04 2.38 14.81
CA TRP A 182 5.10 1.73 15.59
C TRP A 182 5.32 0.28 15.08
N PRO A 183 6.57 -0.21 14.94
CA PRO A 183 6.90 -1.55 14.43
C PRO A 183 6.57 -2.65 15.46
N SER A 184 5.29 -2.81 15.79
CA SER A 184 4.77 -3.88 16.63
C SER A 184 3.82 -4.77 15.84
N ASP A 185 3.70 -6.02 16.27
CA ASP A 185 2.73 -6.98 15.70
C ASP A 185 1.27 -6.61 16.00
N GLN A 186 1.05 -5.69 16.94
CA GLN A 186 -0.27 -5.19 17.34
C GLN A 186 -0.93 -4.41 16.19
N GLY A 187 -2.24 -4.58 16.04
CA GLY A 187 -3.06 -3.78 15.14
C GLY A 187 -3.09 -2.30 15.55
N ILE A 188 -3.58 -1.44 14.66
CA ILE A 188 -3.79 -0.03 15.00
C ILE A 188 -5.09 0.08 15.81
N PRO A 189 -5.06 0.68 17.02
CA PRO A 189 -6.27 0.91 17.80
C PRO A 189 -7.30 1.72 16.99
N PRO A 190 -8.59 1.33 16.98
CA PRO A 190 -9.62 1.99 16.17
C PRO A 190 -9.84 3.45 16.59
N GLN A 191 -9.62 3.78 17.86
CA GLN A 191 -9.67 5.15 18.37
C GLN A 191 -8.62 6.04 17.69
N LEU A 192 -7.44 5.48 17.41
CA LEU A 192 -6.40 6.22 16.73
C LEU A 192 -6.82 6.48 15.28
N THR A 193 -7.22 5.44 14.56
CA THR A 193 -7.73 5.55 13.18
C THR A 193 -8.84 6.61 13.07
N LYS A 194 -9.80 6.59 14.00
CA LYS A 194 -10.89 7.56 14.05
C LYS A 194 -10.38 9.00 14.21
N ARG A 195 -9.46 9.25 15.14
CA ARG A 195 -8.86 10.58 15.35
C ARG A 195 -8.13 11.08 14.10
N LEU A 196 -7.45 10.19 13.37
CA LEU A 196 -6.79 10.55 12.11
C LEU A 196 -7.80 10.99 11.06
N VAL A 197 -8.86 10.18 10.87
CA VAL A 197 -9.92 10.48 9.90
C VAL A 197 -10.62 11.79 10.26
N GLU A 198 -10.92 12.02 11.55
CA GLU A 198 -11.49 13.29 12.03
C GLU A 198 -10.56 14.49 11.77
N SER A 199 -9.24 14.30 11.92
CA SER A 199 -8.24 15.34 11.63
C SER A 199 -8.22 15.69 10.14
N VAL A 200 -8.15 14.69 9.26
CA VAL A 200 -8.17 14.89 7.79
C VAL A 200 -9.52 15.44 7.31
N ALA A 201 -10.63 15.11 7.99
CA ALA A 201 -11.94 15.65 7.67
C ALA A 201 -12.03 17.17 7.90
N ARG A 202 -11.20 17.73 8.79
CA ARG A 202 -11.12 19.18 9.05
C ARG A 202 -10.32 19.95 8.00
N PHE A 203 -9.54 19.27 7.14
CA PHE A 203 -8.76 19.95 6.12
C PHE A 203 -9.67 20.71 5.15
N PRO A 204 -9.27 21.89 4.65
CA PRO A 204 -10.02 22.58 3.61
C PRO A 204 -10.10 21.69 2.35
N THR A 205 -11.27 21.62 1.73
CA THR A 205 -11.46 20.87 0.46
C THR A 205 -10.97 21.65 -0.75
N ARG A 206 -10.81 22.97 -0.61
CA ARG A 206 -10.31 23.83 -1.67
C ARG A 206 -8.78 23.71 -1.74
N PRO A 207 -8.21 23.78 -2.96
CA PRO A 207 -6.78 23.99 -3.07
C PRO A 207 -6.45 25.28 -2.31
N ALA A 208 -5.61 25.16 -1.29
CA ALA A 208 -4.84 26.32 -0.87
C ALA A 208 -4.08 26.81 -2.12
N SER A 209 -3.92 28.12 -2.27
CA SER A 209 -3.30 28.74 -3.46
C SER A 209 -1.86 28.31 -3.74
N LEU A 210 -1.28 27.43 -2.90
CA LEU A 210 0.08 26.91 -3.00
C LEU A 210 0.07 25.37 -2.95
N PRO A 211 0.57 24.67 -3.99
CA PRO A 211 0.69 23.21 -4.03
C PRO A 211 1.59 22.59 -2.94
N GLU A 212 2.45 23.40 -2.31
CA GLU A 212 3.39 22.91 -1.29
C GLU A 212 2.77 22.79 0.11
N ASP A 213 1.81 23.66 0.42
CA ASP A 213 1.13 23.74 1.72
C ASP A 213 -0.19 22.95 1.75
N ASP A 214 -0.46 22.13 0.73
CA ASP A 214 -1.64 21.25 0.73
C ASP A 214 -1.54 20.24 1.89
N PRO A 215 -2.45 20.29 2.88
CA PRO A 215 -2.40 19.37 4.02
C PRO A 215 -2.57 17.91 3.60
N TYR A 216 -3.26 17.61 2.50
CA TYR A 216 -3.33 16.25 1.96
C TYR A 216 -1.96 15.79 1.46
N ARG A 217 -1.21 16.67 0.79
CA ARG A 217 0.13 16.38 0.27
C ARG A 217 1.12 16.17 1.43
N VAL A 218 1.02 16.97 2.49
CA VAL A 218 1.82 16.78 3.71
C VAL A 218 1.50 15.43 4.38
N THR A 219 0.23 15.09 4.54
CA THR A 219 -0.21 13.79 5.07
C THR A 219 0.33 12.63 4.22
N LEU A 220 0.18 12.70 2.90
CA LEU A 220 0.63 11.67 1.98
C LEU A 220 2.17 11.53 1.96
N ARG A 221 2.93 12.64 2.00
CA ARG A 221 4.40 12.60 2.14
C ARG A 221 4.83 11.92 3.45
N LYS A 222 4.18 12.26 4.57
CA LYS A 222 4.46 11.62 5.87
C LYS A 222 4.12 10.13 5.86
N LEU A 223 3.00 9.74 5.25
CA LEU A 223 2.62 8.33 5.10
C LEU A 223 3.59 7.57 4.18
N TRP A 224 3.96 8.15 3.03
CA TRP A 224 4.95 7.56 2.12
C TRP A 224 6.27 7.31 2.82
N LYS A 225 6.77 8.28 3.58
CA LYS A 225 7.98 8.12 4.39
C LYS A 225 7.91 6.91 5.32
N LYS A 226 6.73 6.61 5.88
CA LYS A 226 6.49 5.40 6.70
C LYS A 226 6.38 4.11 5.89
N MET A 227 5.83 4.17 4.67
CA MET A 227 5.71 3.01 3.78
C MET A 227 7.05 2.54 3.21
N VAL A 228 8.03 3.44 3.08
CA VAL A 228 9.38 3.12 2.58
C VAL A 228 10.39 2.80 3.69
N GLU A 229 9.96 2.79 4.96
CA GLU A 229 10.79 2.25 6.04
C GLU A 229 11.04 0.74 5.81
N GLN A 230 12.17 0.26 6.29
CA GLN A 230 12.61 -1.13 6.07
C GLN A 230 11.60 -2.14 6.64
N ASP A 231 11.12 -1.90 7.88
CA ASP A 231 10.20 -2.80 8.57
C ASP A 231 8.81 -2.87 7.89
N TRP A 232 8.43 -4.08 7.47
CA TRP A 232 7.12 -4.34 6.85
C TRP A 232 5.93 -3.97 7.73
N ARG A 233 6.03 -4.06 9.05
CA ARG A 233 4.89 -3.78 9.96
C ARG A 233 4.54 -2.30 9.92
N THR A 234 5.56 -1.45 9.97
CA THR A 234 5.44 0.01 9.82
C THR A 234 4.79 0.35 8.49
N SER A 235 5.22 -0.33 7.43
CA SER A 235 4.67 -0.12 6.08
C SER A 235 3.22 -0.56 5.96
N MET A 236 2.88 -1.74 6.50
CA MET A 236 1.50 -2.24 6.56
C MET A 236 0.59 -1.30 7.35
N LYS A 237 1.07 -0.77 8.48
CA LYS A 237 0.30 0.20 9.29
C LYS A 237 0.10 1.51 8.55
N ALA A 238 1.12 2.01 7.85
CA ALA A 238 0.97 3.22 7.03
C ALA A 238 -0.03 3.01 5.89
N LEU A 239 0.01 1.84 5.21
CA LEU A 239 -0.98 1.45 4.20
C LEU A 239 -2.37 1.31 4.79
N TYR A 240 -2.50 0.72 5.99
CA TYR A 240 -3.77 0.63 6.70
C TYR A 240 -4.36 2.00 7.00
N LEU A 241 -3.55 2.97 7.44
CA LEU A 241 -4.01 4.35 7.67
C LEU A 241 -4.48 5.02 6.38
N LEU A 242 -3.76 4.84 5.26
CA LEU A 242 -4.19 5.34 3.96
C LEU A 242 -5.51 4.69 3.51
N HIS A 243 -5.64 3.38 3.70
CA HIS A 243 -6.86 2.62 3.43
C HIS A 243 -8.03 3.18 4.25
N ALA A 244 -7.87 3.31 5.56
CA ALA A 244 -8.87 3.87 6.44
C ALA A 244 -9.25 5.31 6.05
N LEU A 245 -8.28 6.16 5.70
CA LEU A 245 -8.53 7.51 5.21
C LEU A 245 -9.39 7.51 3.94
N SER A 246 -9.06 6.69 2.94
CA SER A 246 -9.84 6.61 1.69
C SER A 246 -11.29 6.17 1.92
N ARG A 247 -11.51 5.27 2.90
CA ARG A 247 -12.80 4.63 3.19
C ARG A 247 -13.68 5.46 4.13
N GLN A 248 -13.11 5.96 5.22
CA GLN A 248 -13.87 6.57 6.32
C GLN A 248 -13.96 8.09 6.19
N SER A 249 -13.15 8.73 5.34
CA SER A 249 -13.26 10.16 5.12
C SER A 249 -14.55 10.51 4.35
N PRO A 250 -15.17 11.67 4.62
CA PRO A 250 -16.26 12.18 3.81
C PRO A 250 -15.87 12.22 2.33
N VAL A 251 -16.80 11.88 1.43
CA VAL A 251 -16.54 11.75 -0.02
C VAL A 251 -15.80 12.96 -0.61
N PRO A 252 -16.15 14.23 -0.32
CA PRO A 252 -15.40 15.38 -0.86
C PRO A 252 -13.92 15.39 -0.44
N LYS A 253 -13.63 14.94 0.78
CA LYS A 253 -12.28 14.86 1.35
C LYS A 253 -11.51 13.67 0.76
N ALA A 254 -12.16 12.52 0.62
CA ALA A 254 -11.57 11.36 -0.05
C ALA A 254 -11.22 11.64 -1.52
N ARG A 255 -12.06 12.39 -2.24
CA ARG A 255 -11.76 12.87 -3.60
C ARG A 255 -10.59 13.85 -3.65
N ALA A 256 -10.48 14.76 -2.67
CA ALA A 256 -9.32 15.66 -2.57
C ALA A 256 -8.03 14.88 -2.29
N LEU A 257 -8.06 13.94 -1.35
CA LEU A 257 -6.96 13.02 -1.06
C LEU A 257 -6.53 12.26 -2.31
N SER A 258 -7.48 11.70 -3.06
CA SER A 258 -7.21 10.92 -4.27
C SER A 258 -6.59 11.76 -5.40
N ARG A 259 -7.11 12.98 -5.64
CA ARG A 259 -6.49 13.91 -6.60
C ARG A 259 -5.05 14.26 -6.23
N THR A 260 -4.81 14.50 -4.94
CA THR A 260 -3.47 14.80 -4.43
C THR A 260 -2.54 13.59 -4.57
N LEU A 261 -3.04 12.40 -4.27
CA LEU A 261 -2.31 11.15 -4.47
C LEU A 261 -1.94 10.96 -5.95
N LYS A 262 -2.88 11.23 -6.86
CA LYS A 262 -2.64 11.14 -8.31
C LYS A 262 -1.56 12.12 -8.77
N ALA A 263 -1.58 13.36 -8.28
CA ALA A 263 -0.53 14.35 -8.57
C ALA A 263 0.84 13.89 -8.02
N MET A 264 0.87 13.33 -6.82
CA MET A 264 2.12 12.84 -6.24
C MET A 264 2.73 11.65 -6.99
N LEU A 265 1.94 10.80 -7.65
CA LEU A 265 2.48 9.65 -8.42
C LEU A 265 3.47 10.05 -9.52
N THR A 266 3.36 11.28 -10.04
CA THR A 266 4.29 11.82 -11.05
C THR A 266 5.46 12.58 -10.42
N ASP A 267 5.33 13.00 -9.17
CA ASP A 267 6.36 13.75 -8.44
C ASP A 267 7.51 12.82 -7.99
N LEU A 268 8.73 13.37 -7.98
CA LEU A 268 9.89 12.74 -7.36
C LEU A 268 9.99 13.15 -5.89
N ASP A 269 10.34 12.20 -5.03
CA ASP A 269 10.66 12.47 -3.64
C ASP A 269 12.05 13.13 -3.56
N PRO A 270 12.17 14.38 -3.09
CA PRO A 270 13.41 15.14 -3.16
C PRO A 270 14.55 14.49 -2.36
N LYS A 271 14.23 13.62 -1.39
CA LYS A 271 15.24 12.92 -0.58
C LYS A 271 15.76 11.63 -1.20
N SER A 272 14.96 10.99 -2.05
CA SER A 272 15.33 9.69 -2.62
C SER A 272 15.50 9.71 -4.14
N GLY A 273 15.08 10.78 -4.81
CA GLY A 273 15.04 10.88 -6.27
C GLY A 273 14.03 9.93 -6.92
N ARG A 274 13.17 9.25 -6.14
CA ARG A 274 12.24 8.23 -6.64
C ARG A 274 10.81 8.74 -6.69
N LYS A 275 10.02 8.21 -7.63
CA LYS A 275 8.59 8.54 -7.73
C LYS A 275 7.83 8.14 -6.46
N TYR A 276 6.97 9.04 -5.96
CA TYR A 276 6.13 8.70 -4.81
C TYR A 276 5.18 7.55 -5.14
N PHE A 277 4.90 6.71 -4.14
CA PHE A 277 3.95 5.60 -4.25
C PHE A 277 4.28 4.58 -5.35
N ASN A 278 5.54 4.54 -5.80
CA ASN A 278 6.02 3.48 -6.67
C ASN A 278 6.02 2.15 -5.93
N ARG A 279 5.19 1.22 -6.41
CA ARG A 279 5.02 -0.10 -5.81
C ARG A 279 6.33 -0.92 -5.85
N ARG A 280 7.16 -0.77 -6.89
CA ARG A 280 8.44 -1.48 -7.00
C ARG A 280 9.38 -1.07 -5.86
N ASP A 281 9.43 0.21 -5.52
CA ASP A 281 10.27 0.73 -4.43
C ASP A 281 9.86 0.22 -3.05
N LEU A 282 8.56 -0.02 -2.85
CA LEU A 282 8.05 -0.63 -1.61
C LEU A 282 8.52 -2.09 -1.43
N VAL A 283 8.76 -2.80 -2.53
CA VAL A 283 9.19 -4.20 -2.54
C VAL A 283 10.70 -4.32 -2.46
N VAL A 284 11.46 -3.54 -3.23
CA VAL A 284 12.94 -3.63 -3.30
C VAL A 284 13.57 -3.44 -1.93
N LYS A 285 13.16 -2.42 -1.18
CA LYS A 285 13.67 -2.17 0.17
C LYS A 285 13.34 -3.29 1.18
N LYS A 286 12.35 -4.11 0.84
CA LYS A 286 11.86 -5.22 1.67
C LYS A 286 12.22 -6.58 1.09
N ALA A 287 13.04 -6.67 0.05
CA ALA A 287 13.34 -7.93 -0.62
C ALA A 287 13.97 -8.98 0.33
N GLN A 288 14.62 -8.51 1.39
CA GLN A 288 15.19 -9.36 2.44
C GLN A 288 14.16 -9.79 3.51
N GLU A 289 12.96 -9.22 3.50
CA GLU A 289 11.91 -9.54 4.47
C GLU A 289 10.93 -10.56 3.92
N GLU A 290 10.65 -11.57 4.75
CA GLU A 290 9.73 -12.66 4.47
C GLU A 290 8.30 -12.23 4.04
N ARG A 291 7.91 -11.00 4.36
CA ARG A 291 6.56 -10.46 4.12
C ARG A 291 6.48 -9.45 2.97
N ALA A 292 7.52 -9.32 2.15
CA ALA A 292 7.53 -8.37 1.02
C ALA A 292 6.31 -8.51 0.09
N ARG A 293 5.96 -9.75 -0.29
CA ARG A 293 4.81 -10.06 -1.15
C ARG A 293 3.47 -9.65 -0.52
N LEU A 294 3.36 -9.73 0.80
CA LEU A 294 2.16 -9.34 1.53
C LEU A 294 1.97 -7.82 1.49
N VAL A 295 3.06 -7.07 1.72
CA VAL A 295 3.07 -5.60 1.62
C VAL A 295 2.75 -5.16 0.19
N ASP A 296 3.33 -5.82 -0.81
CA ASP A 296 3.09 -5.53 -2.22
C ASP A 296 1.62 -5.69 -2.62
N ALA A 297 1.02 -6.84 -2.26
CA ALA A 297 -0.38 -7.12 -2.55
C ALA A 297 -1.30 -6.11 -1.85
N TYR A 298 -1.01 -5.76 -0.59
CA TYR A 298 -1.81 -4.78 0.13
C TYR A 298 -1.65 -3.37 -0.45
N ALA A 299 -0.44 -2.96 -0.82
CA ALA A 299 -0.17 -1.69 -1.48
C ALA A 299 -0.93 -1.58 -2.80
N GLY A 300 -0.91 -2.65 -3.61
CA GLY A 300 -1.66 -2.72 -4.87
C GLY A 300 -3.16 -2.49 -4.65
N LEU A 301 -3.75 -3.14 -3.65
CA LEU A 301 -5.15 -2.93 -3.27
C LEU A 301 -5.41 -1.49 -2.82
N VAL A 302 -4.68 -1.00 -1.83
CA VAL A 302 -4.93 0.28 -1.17
C VAL A 302 -4.74 1.46 -2.13
N LEU A 303 -3.69 1.43 -2.96
CA LEU A 303 -3.43 2.50 -3.92
C LEU A 303 -4.53 2.55 -4.98
N ARG A 304 -4.91 1.41 -5.57
CA ARG A 304 -6.00 1.38 -6.56
C ARG A 304 -7.33 1.79 -5.95
N ARG A 305 -7.65 1.30 -4.75
CA ARG A 305 -8.85 1.72 -4.01
C ARG A 305 -8.88 3.23 -3.85
N THR A 306 -7.79 3.82 -3.35
CA THR A 306 -7.72 5.26 -3.05
C THR A 306 -7.78 6.10 -4.32
N LEU A 307 -7.21 5.63 -5.44
CA LEU A 307 -7.21 6.34 -6.71
C LEU A 307 -8.56 6.29 -7.44
N LEU A 308 -9.29 5.18 -7.32
CA LEU A 308 -10.51 4.94 -8.10
C LEU A 308 -11.79 5.28 -7.32
N PHE A 309 -11.78 5.11 -6.00
CA PHE A 309 -12.99 5.19 -5.17
C PHE A 309 -12.83 6.11 -3.96
N ALA A 310 -13.94 6.73 -3.58
CA ALA A 310 -14.07 7.64 -2.46
C ALA A 310 -15.15 7.16 -1.48
N GLY A 311 -14.83 7.20 -0.18
CA GLY A 311 -15.76 6.86 0.89
C GLY A 311 -16.00 5.37 1.03
N ALA A 312 -16.98 5.02 1.88
CA ALA A 312 -17.32 3.63 2.20
C ALA A 312 -18.11 2.96 1.06
N ASP A 313 -18.93 3.74 0.33
CA ASP A 313 -19.88 3.25 -0.67
C ASP A 313 -19.28 3.11 -2.08
N PHE A 314 -17.95 3.15 -2.22
CA PHE A 314 -17.27 3.04 -3.51
C PHE A 314 -17.78 4.05 -4.55
N GLN A 315 -17.92 5.31 -4.13
CA GLN A 315 -18.28 6.38 -5.07
C GLN A 315 -17.07 6.68 -5.96
N ASP A 316 -17.27 6.86 -7.26
CA ASP A 316 -16.16 7.15 -8.17
C ASP A 316 -15.46 8.47 -7.77
N VAL A 317 -14.13 8.44 -7.82
CA VAL A 317 -13.27 9.62 -7.60
C VAL A 317 -13.30 10.52 -8.81
N SER A 318 -13.31 9.92 -10.01
CA SER A 318 -13.57 10.65 -11.24
C SER A 318 -14.80 11.48 -10.95
N LYS A 319 -14.75 12.80 -11.20
CA LYS A 319 -15.98 13.60 -11.17
C LYS A 319 -16.96 12.75 -11.95
N SER A 320 -18.01 12.26 -11.28
CA SER A 320 -19.19 11.82 -11.98
C SER A 320 -19.34 12.92 -13.00
N LEU A 321 -19.11 12.60 -14.27
CA LEU A 321 -19.59 13.46 -15.32
C LEU A 321 -21.02 13.64 -14.84
N GLU A 322 -21.32 14.81 -14.29
CA GLU A 322 -22.69 15.23 -14.16
C GLU A 322 -23.02 15.31 -15.63
N ILE A 323 -23.43 14.17 -16.18
CA ILE A 323 -23.96 14.06 -17.51
C ILE A 323 -25.28 14.74 -17.27
N ILE A 324 -25.24 16.07 -17.23
CA ILE A 324 -26.39 16.94 -17.25
C ILE A 324 -27.02 16.50 -18.55
N PRO A 325 -28.13 15.75 -18.48
CA PRO A 325 -28.71 15.23 -19.69
C PRO A 325 -29.15 16.48 -20.46
N GLN A 326 -28.50 16.77 -21.59
CA GLN A 326 -28.73 18.04 -22.28
C GLN A 326 -30.18 18.16 -22.76
N ASP A 327 -30.93 17.04 -22.83
CA ASP A 327 -32.38 17.01 -23.10
C ASP A 327 -33.10 15.86 -22.35
N GLY A 328 -32.64 15.48 -21.16
CA GLY A 328 -33.22 14.34 -20.42
C GLY A 328 -32.85 12.94 -20.97
N ILE A 329 -32.22 12.85 -22.15
CA ILE A 329 -31.77 11.60 -22.76
C ILE A 329 -30.24 11.53 -22.65
N LEU A 330 -29.78 10.79 -21.65
CA LEU A 330 -28.39 10.33 -21.61
C LEU A 330 -28.19 9.37 -22.79
N THR A 331 -27.30 9.69 -23.72
CA THR A 331 -27.01 8.76 -24.83
C THR A 331 -26.63 7.41 -24.23
N THR A 332 -27.34 6.35 -24.62
CA THR A 332 -27.15 4.98 -24.13
C THR A 332 -25.67 4.57 -24.18
N ALA A 333 -24.95 4.97 -25.23
CA ALA A 333 -23.51 4.72 -25.39
C ALA A 333 -22.64 5.31 -24.25
N ALA A 334 -22.86 6.57 -23.85
CA ALA A 334 -22.09 7.19 -22.76
C ALA A 334 -22.38 6.53 -21.40
N ALA A 335 -23.64 6.14 -21.16
CA ALA A 335 -24.05 5.40 -19.97
C ALA A 335 -23.38 4.02 -19.91
N VAL A 336 -23.36 3.30 -21.04
CA VAL A 336 -22.67 2.00 -21.18
C VAL A 336 -21.18 2.15 -20.91
N LYS A 337 -20.50 3.13 -21.52
CA LYS A 337 -19.05 3.35 -21.33
C LYS A 337 -18.71 3.68 -19.88
N LEU A 338 -19.48 4.56 -19.24
CA LEU A 338 -19.27 4.91 -17.83
C LEU A 338 -19.50 3.72 -16.90
N THR A 339 -20.57 2.97 -17.13
CA THR A 339 -20.93 1.79 -16.32
C THR A 339 -19.92 0.66 -16.50
N SER A 340 -19.46 0.42 -17.73
CA SER A 340 -18.40 -0.53 -18.06
C SER A 340 -17.11 -0.19 -17.32
N ARG A 341 -16.65 1.07 -17.42
CA ARG A 341 -15.46 1.53 -16.69
C ARG A 341 -15.60 1.34 -15.18
N ARG A 342 -16.78 1.65 -14.62
CA ARG A 342 -17.06 1.48 -13.19
C ARG A 342 -17.01 0.00 -12.78
N ALA A 343 -17.56 -0.90 -13.61
CA ALA A 343 -17.46 -2.34 -13.42
C ALA A 343 -16.00 -2.81 -13.45
N GLN A 344 -15.22 -2.39 -14.44
CA GLN A 344 -13.80 -2.73 -14.58
C GLN A 344 -12.98 -2.28 -13.36
N HIS A 345 -13.19 -1.05 -12.88
CA HIS A 345 -12.53 -0.54 -11.68
C HIS A 345 -12.88 -1.37 -10.43
N ALA A 346 -14.15 -1.75 -10.27
CA ALA A 346 -14.60 -2.57 -9.14
C ALA A 346 -13.99 -4.00 -9.20
N LEU A 347 -14.00 -4.62 -10.39
CA LEU A 347 -13.38 -5.93 -10.63
C LEU A 347 -11.88 -5.93 -10.33
N LEU A 348 -11.20 -4.84 -10.67
CA LEU A 348 -9.78 -4.68 -10.40
C LEU A 348 -9.47 -4.60 -8.89
N VAL A 349 -10.31 -3.90 -8.12
CA VAL A 349 -10.20 -3.88 -6.66
C VAL A 349 -10.48 -5.25 -6.06
N LEU A 350 -11.49 -5.97 -6.57
CA LEU A 350 -11.79 -7.34 -6.13
C LEU A 350 -10.62 -8.29 -6.37
N GLU A 351 -9.99 -8.23 -7.53
CA GLU A 351 -8.83 -9.06 -7.88
C GLU A 351 -7.67 -8.85 -6.89
N HIS A 352 -7.33 -7.58 -6.61
CA HIS A 352 -6.29 -7.26 -5.63
C HIS A 352 -6.66 -7.63 -4.19
N ALA A 353 -7.93 -7.53 -3.83
CA ALA A 353 -8.41 -7.94 -2.51
C ALA A 353 -8.31 -9.46 -2.32
N VAL A 354 -8.70 -10.24 -3.34
CA VAL A 354 -8.54 -11.71 -3.34
C VAL A 354 -7.06 -12.09 -3.26
N GLN A 355 -6.20 -11.46 -4.07
CA GLN A 355 -4.75 -11.70 -4.04
C GLN A 355 -4.16 -11.42 -2.65
N PHE A 356 -4.54 -10.31 -2.01
CA PHE A 356 -4.11 -10.00 -0.65
C PHE A 356 -4.58 -11.05 0.36
N ILE A 357 -5.84 -11.47 0.31
CA ILE A 357 -6.38 -12.49 1.22
C ILE A 357 -5.67 -13.84 1.04
N GLU A 358 -5.42 -14.26 -0.20
CA GLU A 358 -4.70 -15.50 -0.52
C GLU A 358 -3.28 -15.47 0.09
N ILE A 359 -2.55 -14.37 -0.09
CA ILE A 359 -1.18 -14.20 0.45
C ILE A 359 -1.20 -14.05 1.98
N ALA A 360 -2.15 -13.31 2.55
CA ALA A 360 -2.26 -13.08 4.00
C ALA A 360 -2.52 -14.37 4.79
N ARG A 361 -3.02 -15.42 4.14
CA ARG A 361 -3.25 -16.73 4.76
C ARG A 361 -2.02 -17.63 4.74
N ILE A 362 -1.04 -17.30 3.90
CA ILE A 362 0.15 -18.10 3.70
C ILE A 362 1.29 -17.48 4.54
N GLY A 363 1.92 -18.33 5.34
CA GLY A 363 3.09 -18.00 6.12
C GLY A 363 4.31 -17.80 5.22
N PRO A 364 5.41 -17.28 5.79
CA PRO A 364 6.65 -17.11 5.05
C PRO A 364 7.24 -18.44 4.56
N ASP A 365 6.87 -19.54 5.23
CA ASP A 365 7.22 -20.92 4.89
C ASP A 365 6.31 -21.55 3.81
N GLY A 366 5.40 -20.78 3.23
CA GLY A 366 4.43 -21.27 2.25
C GLY A 366 3.29 -22.09 2.85
N LYS A 367 3.24 -22.26 4.18
CA LYS A 367 2.20 -23.04 4.85
C LYS A 367 1.07 -22.14 5.37
N PRO A 368 -0.15 -22.66 5.57
CA PRO A 368 -1.22 -21.89 6.19
C PRO A 368 -0.80 -21.35 7.58
N ILE A 369 -0.99 -20.04 7.81
CA ILE A 369 -0.65 -19.41 9.08
C ILE A 369 -1.50 -20.02 10.19
N LYS A 370 -0.84 -20.57 11.21
CA LYS A 370 -1.50 -20.97 12.45
C LYS A 370 -2.03 -19.73 13.16
N PRO A 371 -3.24 -19.75 13.72
CA PRO A 371 -3.79 -18.58 14.37
C PRO A 371 -2.92 -18.02 15.51
N SER A 372 -2.19 -18.88 16.23
CA SER A 372 -1.22 -18.46 17.26
C SER A 372 -0.08 -17.58 16.73
N ASN A 373 0.20 -17.65 15.43
CA ASN A 373 1.32 -16.98 14.77
C ASN A 373 0.84 -15.85 13.86
N ALA A 374 -0.46 -15.51 13.86
CA ALA A 374 -0.96 -14.43 13.02
C ALA A 374 -0.61 -13.07 13.64
N HIS A 375 -0.04 -12.18 12.83
CA HIS A 375 0.23 -10.82 13.27
C HIS A 375 -1.08 -10.00 13.28
N LEU A 376 -1.42 -9.39 14.42
CA LEU A 376 -2.66 -8.63 14.58
C LEU A 376 -2.77 -7.46 13.61
N VAL A 377 -1.64 -6.87 13.19
CA VAL A 377 -1.61 -5.88 12.10
C VAL A 377 -2.23 -6.40 10.80
N VAL A 378 -1.96 -7.66 10.43
CA VAL A 378 -2.52 -8.28 9.22
C VAL A 378 -4.00 -8.55 9.40
N ILE A 379 -4.41 -8.98 10.59
CA ILE A 379 -5.82 -9.17 10.96
C ILE A 379 -6.61 -7.86 10.85
N SER A 380 -6.08 -6.74 11.33
CA SER A 380 -6.70 -5.42 11.15
C SER A 380 -6.82 -5.03 9.67
N CYS A 381 -5.80 -5.32 8.86
CA CYS A 381 -5.86 -5.07 7.42
C CYS A 381 -6.93 -5.92 6.74
N LEU A 382 -7.03 -7.20 7.10
CA LEU A 382 -8.05 -8.13 6.57
C LEU A 382 -9.48 -7.66 6.85
N ASP A 383 -9.74 -7.06 8.01
CA ASP A 383 -11.06 -6.48 8.30
C ASP A 383 -11.44 -5.39 7.28
N LEU A 384 -10.56 -4.41 7.04
CA LEU A 384 -10.81 -3.38 6.02
C LEU A 384 -10.95 -3.99 4.62
N VAL A 385 -10.10 -4.97 4.26
CA VAL A 385 -10.18 -5.64 2.96
C VAL A 385 -11.49 -6.38 2.77
N LEU A 386 -12.03 -7.04 3.79
CA LEU A 386 -13.33 -7.71 3.69
C LEU A 386 -14.48 -6.74 3.51
N GLN A 387 -14.45 -5.61 4.22
CA GLN A 387 -15.48 -4.60 4.04
C GLN A 387 -15.39 -3.95 2.65
N ASP A 388 -14.19 -3.86 2.09
CA ASP A 388 -13.95 -3.43 0.71
C ASP A 388 -14.44 -4.45 -0.30
N LEU A 389 -14.18 -5.73 -0.03
CA LEU A 389 -14.62 -6.85 -0.83
C LEU A 389 -16.14 -6.81 -1.01
N ALA A 390 -16.87 -6.59 0.08
CA ALA A 390 -18.33 -6.50 0.06
C ALA A 390 -18.83 -5.31 -0.78
N GLY A 391 -18.24 -4.12 -0.56
CA GLY A 391 -18.63 -2.91 -1.30
C GLY A 391 -18.29 -2.99 -2.79
N ALA A 392 -17.09 -3.46 -3.13
CA ALA A 392 -16.64 -3.64 -4.51
C ALA A 392 -17.45 -4.72 -5.23
N PHE A 393 -17.83 -5.80 -4.54
CA PHE A 393 -18.66 -6.86 -5.11
C PHE A 393 -20.06 -6.36 -5.43
N LYS A 394 -20.71 -5.70 -4.47
CA LYS A 394 -22.03 -5.08 -4.69
C LYS A 394 -21.98 -4.10 -5.87
N LEU A 395 -20.92 -3.29 -5.94
CA LEU A 395 -20.75 -2.35 -7.04
C LEU A 395 -20.53 -3.05 -8.40
N ALA A 396 -19.66 -4.05 -8.46
CA ALA A 396 -19.41 -4.81 -9.67
C ALA A 396 -20.69 -5.49 -10.16
N ALA A 397 -21.41 -6.17 -9.26
CA ALA A 397 -22.63 -6.89 -9.60
C ALA A 397 -23.74 -5.95 -10.10
N THR A 398 -23.97 -4.82 -9.43
CA THR A 398 -24.95 -3.81 -9.88
C THR A 398 -24.57 -3.19 -11.22
N SER A 399 -23.27 -2.94 -11.46
CA SER A 399 -22.79 -2.39 -12.73
C SER A 399 -22.94 -3.39 -13.86
N VAL A 400 -22.59 -4.67 -13.64
CA VAL A 400 -22.75 -5.75 -14.62
C VAL A 400 -24.23 -6.00 -14.94
N ALA A 401 -25.11 -6.01 -13.94
CA ALA A 401 -26.55 -6.13 -14.15
C ALA A 401 -27.09 -4.97 -14.99
N THR A 402 -26.67 -3.73 -14.69
CA THR A 402 -27.05 -2.55 -15.46
C THR A 402 -26.58 -2.64 -16.92
N LEU A 403 -25.36 -3.15 -17.16
CA LEU A 403 -24.84 -3.35 -18.51
C LEU A 403 -25.63 -4.42 -19.27
N ALA A 404 -26.03 -5.50 -18.61
CA ALA A 404 -26.87 -6.54 -19.22
C ALA A 404 -28.25 -5.99 -19.60
N THR A 405 -28.89 -5.19 -18.72
CA THR A 405 -30.16 -4.52 -19.03
C THR A 405 -30.02 -3.51 -20.17
N LEU A 406 -28.94 -2.74 -20.20
CA LEU A 406 -28.69 -1.80 -21.30
C LEU A 406 -28.47 -2.53 -22.62
N ALA A 407 -27.75 -3.65 -22.61
CA ALA A 407 -27.53 -4.47 -23.79
C ALA A 407 -28.83 -5.08 -24.34
N SER A 408 -29.78 -5.48 -23.48
CA SER A 408 -31.08 -6.02 -23.93
C SER A 408 -32.02 -4.96 -24.50
N ILE A 409 -31.88 -3.69 -24.09
CA ILE A 409 -32.72 -2.60 -24.62
C ILE A 409 -32.26 -2.19 -26.02
N THR A 410 -30.95 -2.21 -26.27
CA THR A 410 -30.34 -1.73 -27.52
C THR A 410 -30.56 -2.63 -28.73
N ASP A 411 -31.17 -3.81 -28.56
CA ASP A 411 -31.54 -4.71 -29.67
C ASP A 411 -32.58 -4.12 -30.63
N SER A 412 -33.19 -2.97 -30.32
CA SER A 412 -34.33 -2.45 -31.07
C SER A 412 -34.05 -1.31 -32.07
N ASP A 413 -33.07 -0.42 -31.89
CA ASP A 413 -32.87 0.73 -32.83
C ASP A 413 -31.52 1.47 -32.76
N ILE A 414 -30.61 1.11 -31.84
CA ILE A 414 -29.33 1.84 -31.66
C ILE A 414 -28.19 0.84 -31.70
N ALA A 415 -27.48 0.79 -32.83
CA ALA A 415 -26.25 0.02 -32.97
C ALA A 415 -25.24 0.47 -31.90
N LEU A 416 -25.14 -0.29 -30.81
CA LEU A 416 -23.97 -0.21 -29.94
C LEU A 416 -22.76 -0.59 -30.79
N SER A 417 -21.71 0.23 -30.76
CA SER A 417 -20.44 -0.13 -31.37
C SER A 417 -20.01 -1.52 -30.90
N SER A 418 -19.49 -2.35 -31.79
CA SER A 418 -18.91 -3.68 -31.50
C SER A 418 -17.90 -3.65 -30.33
N SER A 419 -17.19 -2.53 -30.14
CA SER A 419 -16.30 -2.30 -29.00
C SER A 419 -17.02 -2.32 -27.64
N ALA A 420 -18.21 -1.72 -27.54
CA ALA A 420 -18.95 -1.63 -26.28
C ALA A 420 -19.52 -2.99 -25.85
N THR A 421 -20.02 -3.79 -26.80
CA THR A 421 -20.50 -5.15 -26.52
C THR A 421 -19.35 -6.05 -26.08
N SER A 422 -18.18 -5.96 -26.72
CA SER A 422 -16.96 -6.66 -26.32
C SER A 422 -16.54 -6.33 -24.88
N ASP A 423 -16.57 -5.05 -24.50
CA ASP A 423 -16.21 -4.62 -23.14
C ASP A 423 -17.18 -5.14 -22.07
N VAL A 424 -18.49 -5.17 -22.38
CA VAL A 424 -19.51 -5.75 -21.49
C VAL A 424 -19.27 -7.24 -21.29
N GLN A 425 -19.01 -7.97 -22.39
CA GLN A 425 -18.71 -9.40 -22.33
C GLN A 425 -17.46 -9.68 -21.48
N LYS A 426 -16.37 -8.94 -21.71
CA LYS A 426 -15.13 -9.06 -20.91
C LYS A 426 -15.39 -8.81 -19.42
N CYS A 427 -16.23 -7.83 -19.07
CA CYS A 427 -16.60 -7.56 -17.68
C CYS A 427 -17.38 -8.72 -17.06
N LEU A 428 -18.33 -9.28 -17.80
CA LEU A 428 -19.17 -10.39 -17.36
C LEU A 428 -18.36 -11.67 -17.14
N GLU A 429 -17.51 -12.04 -18.11
CA GLU A 429 -16.61 -13.20 -18.02
C GLU A 429 -15.63 -13.06 -16.84
N LYS A 430 -15.06 -11.86 -16.66
CA LYS A 430 -14.17 -11.58 -15.52
C LYS A 430 -14.91 -11.63 -14.19
N PHE A 431 -16.14 -11.13 -14.11
CA PHE A 431 -16.95 -11.21 -12.89
C PHE A 431 -17.26 -12.67 -12.52
N ASN A 432 -17.70 -13.46 -13.50
CA ASN A 432 -18.05 -14.87 -13.31
C ASN A 432 -16.84 -15.73 -12.91
N SER A 433 -15.67 -15.48 -13.50
CA SER A 433 -14.42 -16.18 -13.12
C SER A 433 -13.90 -15.78 -11.73
N LEU A 434 -14.14 -14.54 -11.29
CA LEU A 434 -13.74 -14.07 -9.95
C LEU A 434 -14.68 -14.52 -8.84
N ARG A 435 -15.99 -14.66 -9.10
CA ARG A 435 -17.02 -15.02 -8.11
C ARG A 435 -16.66 -16.25 -7.25
N PRO A 436 -16.27 -17.43 -7.79
CA PRO A 436 -15.94 -18.59 -6.95
C PRO A 436 -14.68 -18.36 -6.10
N ARG A 437 -13.68 -17.67 -6.65
CA ARG A 437 -12.44 -17.31 -5.92
C ARG A 437 -12.75 -16.35 -4.78
N LEU A 438 -13.61 -15.38 -5.02
CA LEU A 438 -14.09 -14.41 -4.06
C LEU A 438 -14.76 -15.09 -2.86
N THR A 439 -15.73 -15.97 -3.12
CA THR A 439 -16.45 -16.69 -2.08
C THR A 439 -15.51 -17.56 -1.25
N LYS A 440 -14.56 -18.24 -1.91
CA LYS A 440 -13.53 -19.05 -1.22
C LYS A 440 -12.61 -18.19 -0.36
N ALA A 441 -12.13 -17.05 -0.87
CA ALA A 441 -11.27 -16.12 -0.16
C ALA A 441 -12.01 -15.48 1.04
N ALA A 442 -13.24 -15.01 0.84
CA ALA A 442 -14.07 -14.40 1.87
C ALA A 442 -14.37 -15.39 3.02
N LYS A 443 -14.85 -16.60 2.70
CA LYS A 443 -15.10 -17.66 3.71
C LYS A 443 -13.85 -17.94 4.55
N ALA A 444 -12.70 -17.98 3.89
CA ALA A 444 -11.44 -18.21 4.58
C ALA A 444 -11.00 -17.04 5.47
N ALA A 445 -11.10 -15.81 4.99
CA ALA A 445 -10.77 -14.62 5.77
C ALA A 445 -11.70 -14.48 6.98
N VAL A 446 -13.01 -14.72 6.82
CA VAL A 446 -13.96 -14.72 7.95
C VAL A 446 -13.61 -15.81 8.97
N LYS A 447 -13.23 -17.00 8.52
CA LYS A 447 -12.74 -18.06 9.43
C LYS A 447 -11.53 -17.60 10.24
N SER A 448 -10.58 -16.91 9.61
CA SER A 448 -9.43 -16.32 10.31
C SER A 448 -9.85 -15.25 11.32
N LEU A 449 -10.77 -14.35 10.96
CA LEU A 449 -11.22 -13.28 11.85
C LEU A 449 -12.05 -13.77 13.05
N ARG A 450 -12.88 -14.80 12.87
CA ARG A 450 -13.64 -15.44 13.96
C ARG A 450 -12.74 -15.99 15.06
N TYR A 451 -11.53 -16.44 14.72
CA TYR A 451 -10.58 -16.91 15.72
C TYR A 451 -10.13 -15.79 16.68
N PHE A 452 -10.08 -14.54 16.20
CA PHE A 452 -9.62 -13.39 17.00
C PHE A 452 -10.75 -12.62 17.69
N ASP A 453 -11.95 -13.23 17.77
CA ASP A 453 -13.17 -12.62 18.35
C ASP A 453 -13.49 -11.21 17.79
N ASN A 454 -13.02 -10.94 16.57
CA ASN A 454 -13.40 -9.72 15.88
C ASN A 454 -14.84 -9.91 15.40
N LYS A 455 -15.74 -9.03 15.85
CA LYS A 455 -17.12 -8.95 15.37
C LYS A 455 -17.11 -8.56 13.89
N VAL A 456 -16.96 -9.55 13.03
CA VAL A 456 -17.09 -9.36 11.58
C VAL A 456 -18.57 -9.27 11.27
N ASN A 457 -18.98 -8.23 10.57
CA ASN A 457 -20.32 -8.20 9.99
C ASN A 457 -20.39 -9.29 8.90
N THR A 458 -21.01 -10.44 9.22
CA THR A 458 -21.14 -11.57 8.30
C THR A 458 -22.32 -11.45 7.35
N GLU A 459 -23.00 -10.30 7.31
CA GLU A 459 -24.09 -10.03 6.35
C GLU A 459 -23.67 -10.28 4.89
N PHE A 460 -22.37 -10.13 4.57
CA PHE A 460 -21.83 -10.47 3.24
C PHE A 460 -21.70 -11.98 2.97
N LEU A 461 -21.65 -12.85 3.99
CA LEU A 461 -21.65 -14.31 3.76
C LEU A 461 -23.06 -14.88 3.63
N SER A 462 -24.09 -14.13 4.05
CA SER A 462 -25.50 -14.47 3.85
C SER A 462 -26.05 -13.98 2.51
N THR A 463 -25.25 -13.30 1.68
CA THR A 463 -25.68 -12.82 0.35
C THR A 463 -25.79 -13.91 -0.72
N ASP A 464 -26.04 -15.17 -0.32
CA ASP A 464 -26.76 -16.09 -1.22
C ASP A 464 -28.15 -15.50 -1.57
N SER A 465 -28.63 -14.46 -0.85
CA SER A 465 -29.90 -13.76 -1.10
C SER A 465 -29.83 -12.40 -1.81
N VAL A 466 -28.64 -11.78 -2.01
CA VAL A 466 -28.55 -10.39 -2.54
C VAL A 466 -28.20 -10.35 -4.03
N LEU A 467 -27.72 -11.46 -4.57
CA LEU A 467 -27.87 -11.74 -5.98
C LEU A 467 -28.89 -12.86 -6.01
N ASP A 468 -30.11 -12.57 -6.45
CA ASP A 468 -30.95 -13.63 -6.99
C ASP A 468 -30.07 -14.28 -8.07
N GLU A 469 -29.54 -15.47 -7.74
CA GLU A 469 -28.78 -16.24 -8.71
C GLU A 469 -29.61 -16.35 -9.97
N GLU A 470 -30.93 -16.51 -9.82
CA GLU A 470 -31.93 -16.41 -10.86
C GLU A 470 -31.82 -15.13 -11.69
N THR A 471 -31.98 -13.90 -11.16
CA THR A 471 -31.95 -12.68 -12.01
C THR A 471 -30.60 -12.48 -12.72
N THR A 472 -29.50 -12.81 -12.06
CA THR A 472 -28.16 -12.70 -12.68
C THR A 472 -27.97 -13.78 -13.76
N GLN A 473 -28.41 -15.00 -13.47
CA GLN A 473 -28.33 -16.15 -14.37
C GLN A 473 -29.30 -16.00 -15.55
N THR A 474 -30.51 -15.49 -15.35
CA THR A 474 -31.50 -15.17 -16.39
C THR A 474 -30.96 -14.09 -17.33
N ALA A 475 -30.32 -13.04 -16.81
CA ALA A 475 -29.67 -12.04 -17.65
C ALA A 475 -28.50 -12.62 -18.46
N ILE A 476 -27.75 -13.56 -17.89
CA ILE A 476 -26.66 -14.28 -18.57
C ILE A 476 -27.20 -15.25 -19.63
N GLU A 477 -28.22 -16.03 -19.33
CA GLU A 477 -28.84 -17.02 -20.22
C GLU A 477 -29.61 -16.36 -21.37
N ALA A 478 -30.31 -15.25 -21.10
CA ALA A 478 -30.93 -14.44 -22.15
C ALA A 478 -29.89 -13.91 -23.15
N TRP A 479 -28.68 -13.59 -22.67
CA TRP A 479 -27.59 -13.13 -23.52
C TRP A 479 -26.84 -14.27 -24.22
N ALA A 480 -26.56 -15.37 -23.53
CA ALA A 480 -25.86 -16.54 -24.08
C ALA A 480 -26.67 -17.27 -25.17
N ASN A 481 -28.00 -17.20 -25.10
CA ASN A 481 -28.89 -17.74 -26.12
C ASN A 481 -29.17 -16.75 -27.28
N ARG A 482 -28.46 -15.62 -27.35
CA ARG A 482 -28.57 -14.68 -28.47
C ARG A 482 -28.04 -15.37 -29.73
N PRO A 483 -28.81 -15.43 -30.83
CA PRO A 483 -28.30 -15.97 -32.08
C PRO A 483 -27.09 -15.12 -32.48
N ALA A 484 -25.97 -15.78 -32.77
CA ALA A 484 -24.82 -15.12 -33.39
C ALA A 484 -25.33 -14.48 -34.68
N THR A 485 -25.50 -13.16 -34.66
CA THR A 485 -25.77 -12.40 -35.87
C THR A 485 -24.56 -12.66 -36.75
N ALA A 486 -24.79 -13.28 -37.91
CA ALA A 486 -23.73 -13.54 -38.87
C ALA A 486 -23.00 -12.20 -39.11
N PRO A 487 -21.66 -12.19 -39.17
CA PRO A 487 -20.96 -11.00 -39.60
C PRO A 487 -21.54 -10.60 -40.96
N ASP A 488 -22.13 -9.41 -41.05
CA ASP A 488 -22.43 -8.78 -42.33
C ASP A 488 -21.06 -8.51 -42.98
N ASP A 489 -20.71 -9.37 -43.94
CA ASP A 489 -19.45 -9.35 -44.72
C ASP A 489 -19.41 -8.19 -45.76
N ASP A 490 -19.96 -7.02 -45.41
CA ASP A 490 -20.05 -5.86 -46.31
C ASP A 490 -19.41 -4.60 -45.68
N ASP A 491 -18.16 -4.70 -45.22
CA ASP A 491 -17.30 -3.52 -44.99
C ASP A 491 -16.09 -3.62 -45.92
N GLU A 492 -16.24 -3.01 -47.10
CA GLU A 492 -15.17 -2.73 -48.04
C GLU A 492 -14.12 -1.82 -47.41
N ASP A 493 -12.85 -2.23 -47.53
CA ASP A 493 -11.66 -1.41 -47.76
C ASP A 493 -11.63 -0.01 -47.15
N LEU A 494 -11.12 0.08 -45.91
CA LEU A 494 -10.40 1.28 -45.45
C LEU A 494 -8.98 0.87 -45.06
N ASP A 495 -8.09 0.98 -46.05
CA ASP A 495 -6.66 1.16 -45.86
C ASP A 495 -6.43 2.42 -45.01
N ASP A 496 -6.07 2.24 -43.74
CA ASP A 496 -5.43 3.29 -42.94
C ASP A 496 -4.07 2.74 -42.49
N ASP A 497 -3.10 3.00 -43.36
CA ASP A 497 -1.67 3.03 -43.04
C ASP A 497 -1.45 4.05 -41.91
N ASP A 498 -1.22 3.59 -40.69
CA ASP A 498 -0.57 4.40 -39.66
C ASP A 498 0.60 3.60 -39.08
N ASP A 499 1.71 3.72 -39.80
CA ASP A 499 3.08 3.52 -39.33
C ASP A 499 3.31 4.30 -38.03
N THR A 500 3.51 3.58 -36.94
CA THR A 500 4.34 4.08 -35.83
C THR A 500 5.51 3.12 -35.61
N ASN A 501 6.40 3.11 -36.60
CA ASN A 501 7.83 3.05 -36.32
C ASN A 501 8.21 4.36 -35.64
N ASP A 502 8.56 4.29 -34.36
CA ASP A 502 9.53 5.20 -33.75
C ASP A 502 10.44 4.31 -32.90
N ASP A 503 11.36 3.67 -33.63
CA ASP A 503 12.64 3.21 -33.13
C ASP A 503 13.43 4.42 -32.58
N ASP A 504 14.21 4.14 -31.55
CA ASP A 504 15.54 4.69 -31.30
C ASP A 504 15.75 6.21 -31.34
N ASP A 505 15.80 6.81 -30.14
CA ASP A 505 16.84 7.81 -29.87
C ASP A 505 17.51 7.49 -28.53
N ASP A 506 18.71 6.94 -28.68
CA ASP A 506 19.82 6.98 -27.73
C ASP A 506 20.12 8.44 -27.34
N ASP A 507 19.74 8.86 -26.13
CA ASP A 507 20.35 10.02 -25.48
C ASP A 507 21.17 9.55 -24.27
N ASP A 508 22.42 9.22 -24.59
CA ASP A 508 23.57 9.13 -23.69
C ASP A 508 23.88 10.52 -23.08
N ASP A 509 23.05 10.95 -22.13
CA ASP A 509 23.35 12.13 -21.31
C ASP A 509 24.14 11.70 -20.06
N HIS A 510 25.45 11.64 -20.25
CA HIS A 510 26.49 11.60 -19.24
C HIS A 510 26.38 12.82 -18.31
N PHE A 511 25.57 12.73 -17.26
CA PHE A 511 25.61 13.67 -16.14
C PHE A 511 26.80 13.31 -15.23
N ASP A 512 27.96 13.89 -15.54
CA ASP A 512 28.99 14.19 -14.55
C ASP A 512 28.48 15.34 -13.66
N ASP A 513 27.72 14.98 -12.62
CA ASP A 513 27.52 15.86 -11.46
C ASP A 513 28.66 15.58 -10.47
N ASP A 514 29.81 16.18 -10.76
CA ASP A 514 30.69 16.73 -9.73
C ASP A 514 29.93 17.88 -9.02
N ASP A 515 30.20 18.08 -7.73
CA ASP A 515 29.67 19.11 -6.80
C ASP A 515 28.39 18.68 -6.04
N ASP A 516 28.30 18.64 -4.71
CA ASP A 516 29.12 19.21 -3.65
C ASP A 516 28.90 18.43 -2.33
N ASP A 517 29.96 18.35 -1.56
CA ASP A 517 29.99 17.92 -0.16
C ASP A 517 29.16 18.86 0.73
N ASP A 518 28.00 18.40 1.21
CA ASP A 518 27.37 18.95 2.43
C ASP A 518 27.69 18.04 3.62
N ASP A 519 28.94 18.16 4.10
CA ASP A 519 29.32 17.80 5.45
C ASP A 519 28.52 18.68 6.43
N PHE A 520 27.41 18.14 6.95
CA PHE A 520 26.73 18.70 8.11
C PHE A 520 27.50 18.25 9.38
N ASP A 521 28.46 19.08 9.77
CA ASP A 521 29.06 19.06 11.11
C ASP A 521 27.99 19.37 12.16
N ASP A 522 27.37 18.32 12.71
CA ASP A 522 26.61 18.38 13.96
C ASP A 522 27.58 18.36 15.16
N ASP A 523 28.39 19.41 15.29
CA ASP A 523 29.14 19.74 16.51
C ASP A 523 28.70 21.13 17.01
N ASP A 524 27.65 21.15 17.83
CA ASP A 524 27.46 22.03 19.01
C ASP A 524 26.00 21.98 19.46
N PHE A 525 25.70 21.17 20.48
CA PHE A 525 24.78 21.50 21.59
C PHE A 525 24.77 20.44 22.70
#